data_AF-N8WCL2-F1
#
_entry.id   AF-N8WCL2-F1
#
_cell.length_a   1.000
_cell.length_b   1.000
_cell.length_c   1.000
_cell.angle_alpha   90.00
_cell.angle_beta   90.00
_cell.angle_gamma   90.00
#
_symmetry.space_group_name_H-M   'P 1'
#
loop_
_entity.id
_entity.type
_entity.pdbx_description
1 polymer ?
#
loop_
_entity_poly.entity_id
_entity_poly.type
_entity_poly.pdbx_seq_one_letter_code
_entity_poly.pdbx_strand_id
1 'polypeptide(L)'
;MISTFEEQNEQLITDVETEKLIVSRNKIISNAYADFVKKLETYCNELPLRLVKDLGGVIIDLYNAFNRNDTDSELLAEVRLPINQNQRMEIAFKSNPEVFFDALHILSEGHIRCLGLAILLAKNLKEESPLLIFDDPVNAIDDEHREAIRKTLFEDKFFANKQILLTCHGEEFFKDIHNLLSVERVKLTKSFSFLPRLGEPHININFNCAPRNYIVAAREHINQNEIRDALTKSRQALEAITKGKVWKYVSKHGDGNLSLKLRSATSSIELRNLTEQLKTRIEKKDFVHAQKESVFKPLEALLGISGECREWRYLNKGVHEEQDRVEFDRSVVSSIVLNLENLDQALK
;
A
#
# COMPACT_ATOMS: atom_id res chain seq x y z
N MET A 1 -30.35 1.97 -88.17
CA MET A 1 -29.13 2.36 -87.43
C MET A 1 -29.36 2.32 -85.93
N ILE A 2 -30.36 3.02 -85.37
CA ILE A 2 -30.66 2.93 -83.93
C ILE A 2 -31.25 1.55 -83.55
N SER A 3 -32.22 1.05 -84.32
CA SER A 3 -32.83 -0.29 -84.07
C SER A 3 -31.82 -1.45 -84.15
N THR A 4 -30.89 -1.37 -85.10
CA THR A 4 -29.83 -2.37 -85.30
C THR A 4 -28.80 -2.36 -84.17
N PHE A 5 -28.60 -1.21 -83.53
CA PHE A 5 -27.74 -1.05 -82.36
C PHE A 5 -28.42 -1.57 -81.08
N GLU A 6 -29.72 -1.37 -80.93
CA GLU A 6 -30.52 -1.90 -79.82
C GLU A 6 -30.60 -3.43 -79.86
N GLU A 7 -30.83 -4.04 -81.04
CA GLU A 7 -30.81 -5.50 -81.20
C GLU A 7 -29.43 -6.12 -80.91
N GLN A 8 -28.34 -5.46 -81.36
CA GLN A 8 -26.98 -6.00 -81.16
C GLN A 8 -26.50 -5.88 -79.71
N ASN A 9 -27.06 -4.95 -78.92
CA ASN A 9 -26.63 -4.66 -77.55
C ASN A 9 -27.71 -4.94 -76.50
N GLU A 10 -28.79 -5.64 -76.85
CA GLU A 10 -29.93 -5.91 -75.98
C GLU A 10 -29.52 -6.54 -74.64
N GLN A 11 -28.58 -7.49 -74.68
CA GLN A 11 -28.02 -8.13 -73.48
C GLN A 11 -27.23 -7.13 -72.61
N LEU A 12 -26.39 -6.29 -73.22
CA LEU A 12 -25.62 -5.28 -72.50
C LEU A 12 -26.52 -4.21 -71.86
N ILE A 13 -27.61 -3.83 -72.54
CA ILE A 13 -28.60 -2.89 -72.00
C ILE A 13 -29.29 -3.51 -70.77
N THR A 14 -29.65 -4.79 -70.85
CA THR A 14 -30.26 -5.54 -69.74
C THR A 14 -29.30 -5.71 -68.55
N ASP A 15 -28.03 -6.01 -68.83
CA ASP A 15 -26.99 -6.15 -67.82
C ASP A 15 -26.71 -4.81 -67.12
N VAL A 16 -26.71 -3.69 -67.87
CA VAL A 16 -26.56 -2.33 -67.29
C VAL A 16 -27.76 -1.97 -66.40
N GLU A 17 -28.99 -2.32 -66.80
CA GLU A 17 -30.17 -2.06 -65.95
C GLU A 17 -30.17 -2.89 -64.66
N THR A 18 -29.70 -4.14 -64.71
CA THR A 18 -29.55 -4.97 -63.50
C THR A 18 -28.38 -4.50 -62.63
N GLU A 19 -27.27 -4.07 -63.22
CA GLU A 19 -26.12 -3.52 -62.49
C GLU A 19 -26.46 -2.21 -61.78
N LYS A 20 -27.30 -1.33 -62.37
CA LYS A 20 -27.77 -0.09 -61.72
C LYS A 20 -28.40 -0.36 -60.35
N LEU A 21 -29.19 -1.42 -60.22
CA LEU A 21 -29.78 -1.82 -58.93
C LEU A 21 -28.72 -2.21 -57.91
N ILE A 22 -27.74 -3.02 -58.32
CA ILE A 22 -26.61 -3.46 -57.48
C ILE A 22 -25.76 -2.26 -57.05
N VAL A 23 -25.42 -1.36 -57.98
CA VAL A 23 -24.65 -0.14 -57.72
C VAL A 23 -25.40 0.78 -56.75
N SER A 24 -26.72 0.92 -56.90
CA SER A 24 -27.52 1.73 -55.96
C SER A 24 -27.45 1.18 -54.53
N ARG A 25 -27.59 -0.14 -54.37
CA ARG A 25 -27.47 -0.83 -53.08
C ARG A 25 -26.06 -0.69 -52.51
N ASN A 26 -25.03 -0.89 -53.32
CA ASN A 26 -23.64 -0.76 -52.90
C ASN A 26 -23.30 0.68 -52.48
N LYS A 27 -23.87 1.71 -53.12
CA LYS A 27 -23.74 3.11 -52.69
C LYS A 27 -24.36 3.35 -51.32
N ILE A 28 -25.55 2.79 -51.06
CA ILE A 28 -26.20 2.89 -49.73
C ILE A 28 -25.30 2.25 -48.66
N ILE A 29 -24.78 1.05 -48.94
CA ILE A 29 -23.88 0.34 -48.02
C ILE A 29 -22.59 1.16 -47.80
N SER A 30 -21.95 1.63 -48.87
CA SER A 30 -20.72 2.43 -48.78
C SER A 30 -20.90 3.70 -47.95
N ASN A 31 -22.00 4.43 -48.17
CA ASN A 31 -22.32 5.62 -47.38
C ASN A 31 -22.56 5.27 -45.90
N ALA A 32 -23.29 4.19 -45.61
CA ALA A 32 -23.51 3.74 -44.24
C ALA A 32 -22.19 3.33 -43.54
N TYR A 33 -21.28 2.67 -44.25
CA TYR A 33 -19.95 2.35 -43.74
C TYR A 33 -19.11 3.61 -43.49
N ALA A 34 -19.13 4.58 -44.41
CA ALA A 34 -18.42 5.85 -44.24
C ALA A 34 -18.93 6.61 -42.99
N ASP A 35 -20.25 6.65 -42.78
CA ASP A 35 -20.85 7.25 -41.58
C ASP A 35 -20.47 6.49 -40.30
N PHE A 36 -20.42 5.16 -40.34
CA PHE A 36 -20.00 4.34 -39.21
C PHE A 36 -18.52 4.54 -38.85
N VAL A 37 -17.64 4.58 -39.86
CA VAL A 37 -16.21 4.87 -39.68
C VAL A 37 -16.04 6.25 -39.04
N LYS A 38 -16.75 7.27 -39.51
CA LYS A 38 -16.70 8.61 -38.92
C LYS A 38 -17.14 8.62 -37.45
N LYS A 39 -18.17 7.84 -37.09
CA LYS A 39 -18.60 7.67 -35.69
C LYS A 39 -17.53 6.99 -34.84
N LEU A 40 -16.86 5.96 -35.37
CA LEU A 40 -15.76 5.27 -34.69
C LEU A 40 -14.56 6.19 -34.50
N GLU A 41 -14.16 6.94 -35.52
CA GLU A 41 -13.07 7.92 -35.42
C GLU A 41 -13.36 8.98 -34.35
N THR A 42 -14.58 9.51 -34.34
CA THR A 42 -15.02 10.48 -33.32
C THR A 42 -14.93 9.87 -31.92
N TYR A 43 -15.44 8.65 -31.74
CA TYR A 43 -15.35 7.93 -30.48
C TYR A 43 -13.90 7.70 -30.02
N CYS A 44 -13.04 7.21 -30.91
CA CYS A 44 -11.63 6.95 -30.62
C CYS A 44 -10.87 8.23 -30.26
N ASN A 45 -11.17 9.35 -30.92
CA ASN A 45 -10.53 10.65 -30.65
C ASN A 45 -10.98 11.26 -29.31
N GLU A 46 -12.22 11.02 -28.89
CA GLU A 46 -12.74 11.52 -27.61
C GLU A 46 -12.36 10.63 -26.41
N LEU A 47 -12.03 9.36 -26.65
CA LEU A 47 -11.76 8.38 -25.60
C LEU A 47 -10.63 8.79 -24.63
N PRO A 48 -9.46 9.29 -25.08
CA PRO A 48 -8.39 9.71 -24.17
C PRO A 48 -8.84 10.77 -23.17
N LEU A 49 -9.58 11.80 -23.64
CA LEU A 49 -10.11 12.85 -22.79
C LEU A 49 -11.06 12.28 -21.73
N ARG A 50 -11.95 11.37 -22.12
CA ARG A 50 -12.90 10.72 -21.20
C ARG A 50 -12.20 9.84 -20.15
N LEU A 51 -11.15 9.12 -20.56
CA LEU A 51 -10.34 8.29 -19.65
C LEU A 51 -9.55 9.13 -18.65
N VAL A 52 -9.03 10.28 -19.08
CA VAL A 52 -8.24 11.20 -18.26
C VAL A 52 -9.10 12.07 -17.34
N LYS A 53 -10.31 12.42 -17.77
CA LYS A 53 -11.24 13.26 -17.00
C LYS A 53 -11.42 12.72 -15.58
N ASP A 54 -11.37 13.58 -14.59
CA ASP A 54 -11.57 13.24 -13.17
C ASP A 54 -10.49 12.34 -12.52
N LEU A 55 -9.38 12.01 -13.22
CA LEU A 55 -8.24 11.33 -12.58
C LEU A 55 -7.38 12.27 -11.73
N GLY A 56 -7.32 13.55 -12.08
CA GLY A 56 -6.38 14.51 -11.49
C GLY A 56 -6.45 14.57 -9.97
N GLY A 57 -7.66 14.69 -9.39
CA GLY A 57 -7.84 14.72 -7.94
C GLY A 57 -7.32 13.46 -7.24
N VAL A 58 -7.66 12.28 -7.76
CA VAL A 58 -7.22 10.99 -7.18
C VAL A 58 -5.70 10.82 -7.30
N ILE A 59 -5.10 11.29 -8.38
CA ILE A 59 -3.63 11.28 -8.56
C ILE A 59 -2.96 12.15 -7.50
N ILE A 60 -3.49 13.35 -7.25
CA ILE A 60 -2.94 14.27 -6.24
C ILE A 60 -3.06 13.67 -4.84
N ASP A 61 -4.22 13.09 -4.51
CA ASP A 61 -4.44 12.44 -3.22
C ASP A 61 -3.44 11.29 -3.00
N LEU A 62 -3.25 10.43 -4.00
CA LEU A 62 -2.32 9.31 -3.92
C LEU A 62 -0.86 9.76 -3.88
N TYR A 63 -0.46 10.71 -4.74
CA TYR A 63 0.90 11.25 -4.74
C TYR A 63 1.23 11.86 -3.37
N ASN A 64 0.35 12.72 -2.85
CA ASN A 64 0.55 13.34 -1.56
C ASN A 64 0.54 12.31 -0.41
N ALA A 65 -0.20 11.20 -0.55
CA ALA A 65 -0.16 10.10 0.43
C ALA A 65 1.15 9.30 0.37
N PHE A 66 1.77 9.14 -0.81
CA PHE A 66 3.09 8.51 -0.96
C PHE A 66 4.23 9.41 -0.47
N ASN A 67 4.01 10.71 -0.48
CA ASN A 67 4.98 11.74 -0.10
C ASN A 67 4.58 12.42 1.22
N ARG A 68 3.85 11.72 2.09
CA ARG A 68 3.18 12.32 3.27
C ARG A 68 4.12 12.90 4.33
N ASN A 69 5.41 12.55 4.28
CA ASN A 69 6.41 13.06 5.19
C ASN A 69 7.17 14.27 4.61
N ASP A 70 6.96 14.56 3.32
CA ASP A 70 7.61 15.66 2.64
C ASP A 70 7.04 17.00 3.08
N THR A 71 7.77 18.05 2.73
CA THR A 71 7.33 19.42 3.01
C THR A 71 6.13 19.80 2.14
N ASP A 72 5.28 20.72 2.62
CA ASP A 72 4.16 21.24 1.81
C ASP A 72 4.62 21.83 0.47
N SER A 73 5.89 22.25 0.35
CA SER A 73 6.47 22.71 -0.91
C SER A 73 6.66 21.64 -1.98
N GLU A 74 6.72 20.37 -1.60
CA GLU A 74 6.92 19.23 -2.51
C GLU A 74 5.60 18.50 -2.83
N LEU A 75 4.54 18.78 -2.07
CA LEU A 75 3.21 18.24 -2.31
C LEU A 75 2.52 18.93 -3.51
N LEU A 76 1.72 18.15 -4.24
CA LEU A 76 1.00 18.64 -5.42
C LEU A 76 -0.32 19.32 -5.04
N ALA A 77 -0.61 20.40 -5.76
CA ALA A 77 -1.89 21.09 -5.79
C ALA A 77 -2.70 20.74 -7.05
N GLU A 78 -2.05 20.60 -8.20
CA GLU A 78 -2.70 20.26 -9.46
C GLU A 78 -1.79 19.39 -10.35
N VAL A 79 -2.39 18.51 -11.15
CA VAL A 79 -1.71 17.74 -12.20
C VAL A 79 -2.49 17.82 -13.51
N ARG A 80 -1.78 18.12 -14.60
CA ARG A 80 -2.32 18.16 -15.96
C ARG A 80 -1.70 17.04 -16.77
N LEU A 81 -2.53 16.04 -17.05
CA LEU A 81 -2.15 14.90 -17.86
C LEU A 81 -2.15 15.27 -19.35
N PRO A 82 -1.22 14.73 -20.15
CA PRO A 82 -1.17 14.98 -21.58
C PRO A 82 -2.35 14.32 -22.29
N ILE A 83 -3.07 15.08 -23.12
CA ILE A 83 -4.23 14.59 -23.90
C ILE A 83 -3.81 14.33 -25.36
N ASN A 84 -2.90 15.15 -25.88
CA ASN A 84 -2.41 15.06 -27.25
C ASN A 84 -1.01 14.48 -27.32
N GLN A 85 -0.65 13.92 -28.48
CA GLN A 85 0.73 13.51 -28.76
C GLN A 85 1.66 14.72 -28.61
N ASN A 86 2.82 14.51 -27.96
CA ASN A 86 3.85 15.53 -27.63
C ASN A 86 3.46 16.58 -26.57
N GLN A 87 2.29 16.48 -25.95
CA GLN A 87 1.98 17.29 -24.78
C GLN A 87 2.80 16.78 -23.57
N ARG A 88 3.37 17.72 -22.80
CA ARG A 88 4.10 17.40 -21.57
C ARG A 88 3.12 17.26 -20.41
N MET A 89 3.52 16.47 -19.41
CA MET A 89 2.79 16.41 -18.14
C MET A 89 3.21 17.59 -17.28
N GLU A 90 2.23 18.36 -16.82
CA GLU A 90 2.48 19.54 -16.00
C GLU A 90 1.97 19.33 -14.57
N ILE A 91 2.67 19.89 -13.60
CA ILE A 91 2.31 19.84 -12.18
C ILE A 91 2.43 21.23 -11.54
N ALA A 92 1.62 21.47 -10.53
CA ALA A 92 1.73 22.64 -9.65
C ALA A 92 1.87 22.16 -8.20
N PHE A 93 2.77 22.78 -7.44
CA PHE A 93 2.99 22.48 -6.03
C PHE A 93 2.08 23.30 -5.13
N LYS A 94 1.78 22.83 -3.91
CA LYS A 94 0.96 23.59 -2.94
C LYS A 94 1.58 24.92 -2.54
N SER A 95 2.91 25.03 -2.56
CA SER A 95 3.63 26.29 -2.34
C SER A 95 3.36 27.34 -3.42
N ASN A 96 3.05 26.93 -4.65
CA ASN A 96 2.77 27.84 -5.76
C ASN A 96 1.75 27.25 -6.75
N PRO A 97 0.45 27.25 -6.39
CA PRO A 97 -0.58 26.53 -7.14
C PRO A 97 -0.85 27.09 -8.55
N GLU A 98 -0.49 28.34 -8.82
CA GLU A 98 -0.74 28.99 -10.12
C GLU A 98 0.35 28.73 -11.15
N VAL A 99 1.50 28.19 -10.74
CA VAL A 99 2.66 27.96 -11.62
C VAL A 99 2.79 26.49 -11.96
N PHE A 100 2.82 26.20 -13.26
CA PHE A 100 2.94 24.86 -13.81
C PHE A 100 4.37 24.58 -14.26
N PHE A 101 4.87 23.41 -13.88
CA PHE A 101 6.19 22.90 -14.23
C PHE A 101 6.06 21.61 -15.02
N ASP A 102 6.99 21.36 -15.94
CA ASP A 102 7.12 20.05 -16.58
C ASP A 102 7.58 19.02 -15.55
N ALA A 103 6.73 18.03 -15.25
CA ALA A 103 6.93 17.05 -14.20
C ALA A 103 8.25 16.28 -14.38
N LEU A 104 8.63 15.95 -15.62
CA LEU A 104 9.84 15.18 -15.91
C LEU A 104 11.13 15.99 -15.77
N HIS A 105 11.04 17.32 -15.78
CA HIS A 105 12.21 18.19 -15.63
C HIS A 105 12.47 18.59 -14.19
N ILE A 106 11.42 18.65 -13.35
CA ILE A 106 11.52 19.18 -11.99
C ILE A 106 11.57 18.09 -10.91
N LEU A 107 10.91 16.95 -11.12
CA LEU A 107 10.81 15.90 -10.11
C LEU A 107 12.08 15.03 -10.07
N SER A 108 12.48 14.64 -8.87
CA SER A 108 13.51 13.61 -8.67
C SER A 108 13.01 12.25 -9.17
N GLU A 109 13.94 11.30 -9.36
CA GLU A 109 13.59 9.94 -9.77
C GLU A 109 12.55 9.29 -8.83
N GLY A 110 12.71 9.47 -7.51
CA GLY A 110 11.76 8.98 -6.51
C GLY A 110 10.35 9.56 -6.71
N HIS A 111 10.23 10.88 -6.84
CA HIS A 111 8.94 11.52 -7.07
C HIS A 111 8.32 11.16 -8.42
N ILE A 112 9.11 11.00 -9.48
CA ILE A 112 8.61 10.54 -10.79
C ILE A 112 8.00 9.15 -10.64
N ARG A 113 8.66 8.24 -9.90
CA ARG A 113 8.12 6.90 -9.63
C ARG A 113 6.86 6.96 -8.78
N CYS A 114 6.81 7.78 -7.73
CA CYS A 114 5.59 8.01 -6.93
C CYS A 114 4.44 8.55 -7.78
N LEU A 115 4.70 9.49 -8.69
CA LEU A 115 3.70 10.04 -9.60
C LEU A 115 3.21 8.99 -10.60
N GLY A 116 4.11 8.21 -11.19
CA GLY A 116 3.76 7.09 -12.06
C GLY A 116 2.88 6.06 -11.34
N LEU A 117 3.25 5.67 -10.12
CA LEU A 117 2.48 4.77 -9.27
C LEU A 117 1.09 5.36 -8.94
N ALA A 118 1.01 6.66 -8.61
CA ALA A 118 -0.24 7.36 -8.33
C ALA A 118 -1.18 7.37 -9.54
N ILE A 119 -0.65 7.60 -10.74
CA ILE A 119 -1.43 7.54 -11.99
C ILE A 119 -1.99 6.15 -12.24
N LEU A 120 -1.18 5.10 -12.10
CA LEU A 120 -1.62 3.72 -12.30
C LEU A 120 -2.70 3.31 -11.28
N LEU A 121 -2.52 3.70 -10.02
CA LEU A 121 -3.44 3.39 -8.95
C LEU A 121 -4.73 4.21 -9.03
N ALA A 122 -4.66 5.49 -9.41
CA ALA A 122 -5.84 6.32 -9.67
C ALA A 122 -6.69 5.70 -10.79
N LYS A 123 -6.05 5.19 -11.85
CA LYS A 123 -6.74 4.44 -12.90
C LYS A 123 -7.40 3.17 -12.35
N ASN A 124 -6.72 2.39 -11.51
CA ASN A 124 -7.31 1.21 -10.89
C ASN A 124 -8.52 1.54 -10.00
N LEU A 125 -8.48 2.67 -9.27
CA LEU A 125 -9.59 3.14 -8.45
C LEU A 125 -10.78 3.56 -9.32
N LYS A 126 -10.52 4.34 -10.38
CA LYS A 126 -11.55 4.82 -11.31
C LYS A 126 -12.25 3.68 -12.06
N GLU A 127 -11.51 2.67 -12.46
CA GLU A 127 -12.04 1.48 -13.15
C GLU A 127 -12.64 0.44 -12.17
N GLU A 128 -12.62 0.72 -10.86
CA GLU A 128 -13.11 -0.17 -9.80
C GLU A 128 -12.54 -1.60 -9.85
N SER A 129 -11.34 -1.78 -10.42
CA SER A 129 -10.76 -3.10 -10.60
C SER A 129 -10.49 -3.77 -9.23
N PRO A 130 -10.96 -5.01 -9.00
CA PRO A 130 -10.89 -5.64 -7.67
C PRO A 130 -9.50 -6.16 -7.31
N LEU A 131 -8.57 -6.23 -8.27
CA LEU A 131 -7.25 -6.84 -8.12
C LEU A 131 -6.14 -5.84 -8.50
N LEU A 132 -5.11 -5.80 -7.66
CA LEU A 132 -3.85 -5.11 -7.89
C LEU A 132 -2.71 -6.13 -7.88
N ILE A 133 -1.87 -6.09 -8.91
CA ILE A 133 -0.67 -6.92 -9.00
C ILE A 133 0.53 -5.99 -9.13
N PHE A 134 1.46 -6.09 -8.20
CA PHE A 134 2.69 -5.33 -8.19
C PHE A 134 3.88 -6.24 -8.36
N ASP A 135 4.74 -5.91 -9.32
CA ASP A 135 6.06 -6.52 -9.48
C ASP A 135 7.14 -5.54 -9.01
N ASP A 136 7.63 -5.73 -7.78
CA ASP A 136 8.61 -4.88 -7.10
C ASP A 136 8.35 -3.35 -7.24
N PRO A 137 7.20 -2.85 -6.72
CA PRO A 137 6.70 -1.51 -7.01
C PRO A 137 7.53 -0.38 -6.39
N VAL A 138 8.49 -0.72 -5.52
CA VAL A 138 9.31 0.22 -4.75
C VAL A 138 10.79 0.14 -5.08
N ASN A 139 11.12 -0.42 -6.25
CA ASN A 139 12.48 -0.39 -6.76
C ASN A 139 12.93 1.07 -6.96
N ALA A 140 14.17 1.38 -6.59
CA ALA A 140 14.78 2.72 -6.57
C ALA A 140 13.92 3.83 -5.92
N ILE A 141 13.07 3.46 -4.96
CA ILE A 141 12.41 4.37 -4.02
C ILE A 141 13.17 4.26 -2.69
N ASP A 142 13.43 5.38 -2.03
CA ASP A 142 14.10 5.39 -0.72
C ASP A 142 13.22 4.84 0.40
N ASP A 143 13.80 4.69 1.59
CA ASP A 143 13.12 4.06 2.73
C ASP A 143 11.94 4.87 3.27
N GLU A 144 11.99 6.20 3.15
CA GLU A 144 10.94 7.10 3.63
C GLU A 144 9.68 6.99 2.76
N HIS A 145 9.83 7.14 1.45
CA HIS A 145 8.74 6.95 0.49
C HIS A 145 8.21 5.50 0.53
N ARG A 146 9.08 4.50 0.73
CA ARG A 146 8.67 3.10 0.90
C ARG A 146 7.72 2.91 2.08
N GLU A 147 7.99 3.53 3.22
CA GLU A 147 7.10 3.46 4.37
C GLU A 147 5.74 4.09 4.06
N ALA A 148 5.74 5.28 3.47
CA ALA A 148 4.52 5.98 3.09
C ALA A 148 3.67 5.19 2.08
N ILE A 149 4.29 4.58 1.06
CA ILE A 149 3.62 3.70 0.09
C ILE A 149 2.96 2.51 0.79
N ARG A 150 3.66 1.82 1.70
CA ARG A 150 3.05 0.71 2.46
C ARG A 150 1.83 1.15 3.25
N LYS A 151 1.89 2.31 3.91
CA LYS A 151 0.73 2.88 4.62
C LYS A 151 -0.41 3.19 3.67
N THR A 152 -0.15 3.83 2.53
CA THR A 152 -1.19 4.12 1.54
C THR A 152 -1.85 2.86 0.99
N LEU A 153 -1.07 1.80 0.76
CA LEU A 153 -1.59 0.53 0.22
C LEU A 153 -2.37 -0.29 1.24
N PHE A 154 -1.92 -0.33 2.50
CA PHE A 154 -2.43 -1.28 3.49
C PHE A 154 -3.13 -0.64 4.68
N GLU A 155 -2.81 0.58 5.09
CA GLU A 155 -3.42 1.28 6.24
C GLU A 155 -4.56 2.22 5.80
N ASP A 156 -4.37 2.96 4.70
CA ASP A 156 -5.36 3.91 4.21
C ASP A 156 -6.56 3.22 3.53
N LYS A 157 -7.66 3.97 3.38
CA LYS A 157 -8.94 3.42 2.88
C LYS A 157 -8.98 3.19 1.37
N PHE A 158 -8.00 3.70 0.62
CA PHE A 158 -8.00 3.67 -0.85
C PHE A 158 -8.21 2.26 -1.41
N PHE A 159 -7.53 1.27 -0.83
CA PHE A 159 -7.48 -0.09 -1.37
C PHE A 159 -8.07 -1.16 -0.43
N ALA A 160 -8.85 -0.74 0.57
CA ALA A 160 -9.39 -1.63 1.62
C ALA A 160 -10.24 -2.80 1.06
N ASN A 161 -10.92 -2.59 -0.08
CA ASN A 161 -11.80 -3.57 -0.71
C ASN A 161 -11.15 -4.30 -1.91
N LYS A 162 -9.83 -4.21 -2.07
CA LYS A 162 -9.11 -4.82 -3.20
C LYS A 162 -8.22 -5.97 -2.74
N GLN A 163 -8.09 -6.97 -3.59
CA GLN A 163 -7.07 -7.99 -3.45
C GLN A 163 -5.74 -7.44 -3.97
N ILE A 164 -4.66 -7.59 -3.19
CA ILE A 164 -3.32 -7.14 -3.57
C ILE A 164 -2.41 -8.36 -3.65
N LEU A 165 -1.82 -8.58 -4.82
CA LEU A 165 -0.69 -9.49 -5.03
C LEU A 165 0.57 -8.65 -5.17
N LEU A 166 1.55 -8.88 -4.31
CA LEU A 166 2.77 -8.09 -4.24
C LEU A 166 3.98 -9.02 -4.23
N THR A 167 4.87 -8.82 -5.20
CA THR A 167 6.23 -9.36 -5.15
C THR A 167 7.19 -8.24 -4.71
N CYS A 168 8.20 -8.60 -3.93
CA CYS A 168 9.22 -7.67 -3.47
C CYS A 168 10.55 -8.41 -3.25
N HIS A 169 11.67 -7.73 -3.48
CA HIS A 169 13.00 -8.32 -3.30
C HIS A 169 13.59 -8.14 -1.89
N GLY A 170 13.05 -7.23 -1.06
CA GLY A 170 13.59 -6.92 0.27
C GLY A 170 12.88 -7.63 1.42
N GLU A 171 13.62 -8.39 2.25
CA GLU A 171 13.08 -9.03 3.47
C GLU A 171 12.56 -7.97 4.46
N GLU A 172 13.24 -6.83 4.58
CA GLU A 172 12.80 -5.73 5.45
C GLU A 172 11.45 -5.16 5.01
N PHE A 173 11.27 -4.93 3.70
CA PHE A 173 10.01 -4.44 3.15
C PHE A 173 8.87 -5.44 3.41
N PHE A 174 9.12 -6.73 3.18
CA PHE A 174 8.18 -7.81 3.43
C PHE A 174 7.79 -7.89 4.92
N LYS A 175 8.79 -7.83 5.80
CA LYS A 175 8.62 -7.83 7.26
C LYS A 175 7.82 -6.61 7.74
N ASP A 176 8.10 -5.43 7.19
CA ASP A 176 7.42 -4.20 7.57
C ASP A 176 5.95 -4.22 7.19
N ILE A 177 5.59 -4.78 6.02
CA ILE A 177 4.18 -4.97 5.63
C ILE A 177 3.47 -5.88 6.65
N HIS A 178 4.08 -7.02 6.99
CA HIS A 178 3.48 -7.95 7.94
C HIS A 178 3.29 -7.35 9.34
N ASN A 179 4.18 -6.45 9.77
CA ASN A 179 4.06 -5.77 11.06
C ASN A 179 3.17 -4.52 11.02
N LEU A 180 2.94 -3.95 9.83
CA LEU A 180 1.94 -2.89 9.62
C LEU A 180 0.52 -3.45 9.76
N LEU A 181 0.27 -4.63 9.18
CA LEU A 181 -1.02 -5.32 9.23
C LEU A 181 -1.38 -5.75 10.66
N SER A 182 -2.68 -5.74 10.98
CA SER A 182 -3.19 -6.35 12.22
C SER A 182 -3.03 -7.87 12.17
N VAL A 183 -2.97 -8.51 13.35
CA VAL A 183 -2.87 -9.97 13.49
C VAL A 183 -4.00 -10.67 12.72
N GLU A 184 -5.20 -10.11 12.72
CA GLU A 184 -6.34 -10.65 11.96
C GLU A 184 -6.07 -10.63 10.45
N ARG A 185 -5.60 -9.50 9.91
CA ARG A 185 -5.31 -9.37 8.48
C ARG A 185 -4.15 -10.26 8.06
N VAL A 186 -3.11 -10.37 8.88
CA VAL A 186 -1.97 -11.27 8.62
C VAL A 186 -2.42 -12.72 8.52
N LYS A 187 -3.37 -13.17 9.35
CA LYS A 187 -3.92 -14.53 9.26
C LYS A 187 -4.68 -14.80 7.95
N LEU A 188 -5.21 -13.75 7.31
CA LEU A 188 -5.86 -13.82 6.01
C LEU A 188 -4.87 -13.70 4.84
N THR A 189 -3.66 -13.20 5.09
CA THR A 189 -2.60 -13.06 4.08
C THR A 189 -1.96 -14.42 3.77
N LYS A 190 -1.69 -14.65 2.48
CA LYS A 190 -0.88 -15.76 2.01
C LYS A 190 0.48 -15.24 1.58
N SER A 191 1.53 -15.87 2.11
CA SER A 191 2.91 -15.49 1.86
C SER A 191 3.69 -16.66 1.31
N PHE A 192 4.56 -16.37 0.35
CA PHE A 192 5.44 -17.35 -0.28
C PHE A 192 6.82 -16.71 -0.41
N SER A 193 7.88 -17.50 -0.25
CA SER A 193 9.24 -17.03 -0.51
C SER A 193 9.93 -17.95 -1.50
N PHE A 194 10.57 -17.35 -2.49
CA PHE A 194 11.42 -18.08 -3.44
C PHE A 194 12.77 -18.36 -2.77
N LEU A 195 13.13 -19.64 -2.71
CA LEU A 195 14.40 -20.09 -2.14
C LEU A 195 15.51 -20.07 -3.20
N PRO A 196 16.78 -19.91 -2.79
CA PRO A 196 17.92 -20.04 -3.70
C PRO A 196 17.90 -21.40 -4.40
N ARG A 197 18.27 -21.42 -5.69
CA ARG A 197 18.45 -22.67 -6.43
C ARG A 197 19.77 -23.32 -6.00
N LEU A 198 19.69 -24.46 -5.33
CA LEU A 198 20.86 -25.22 -4.89
C LEU A 198 21.16 -26.36 -5.88
N GLY A 199 21.36 -26.01 -7.15
CA GLY A 199 21.70 -26.96 -8.23
C GLY A 199 20.52 -27.57 -8.98
N GLU A 200 19.29 -27.23 -8.60
CA GLU A 200 18.06 -27.69 -9.26
C GLU A 200 17.66 -26.76 -10.43
N PRO A 201 17.10 -27.30 -11.52
CA PRO A 201 16.65 -26.48 -12.66
C PRO A 201 15.32 -25.77 -12.41
N HIS A 202 14.53 -26.23 -11.43
CA HIS A 202 13.20 -25.70 -11.14
C HIS A 202 13.22 -24.63 -10.03
N ILE A 203 12.18 -23.82 -9.97
CA ILE A 203 12.00 -22.80 -8.94
C ILE A 203 11.62 -23.50 -7.63
N ASN A 204 12.34 -23.19 -6.56
CA ASN A 204 12.09 -23.76 -5.24
C ASN A 204 11.30 -22.75 -4.39
N ILE A 205 10.08 -23.12 -3.96
CA ILE A 205 9.12 -22.21 -3.32
C ILE A 205 8.84 -22.71 -1.91
N ASN A 206 9.03 -21.84 -0.91
CA ASN A 206 8.58 -22.10 0.44
C ASN A 206 7.15 -21.58 0.65
N PHE A 207 6.22 -22.51 0.88
CA PHE A 207 4.82 -22.23 1.19
C PHE A 207 4.54 -22.08 2.69
N ASN A 208 5.48 -22.52 3.54
CA ASN A 208 5.37 -22.49 5.00
C ASN A 208 6.34 -21.45 5.56
N CYS A 209 6.17 -20.21 5.10
CA CYS A 209 6.94 -19.07 5.56
C CYS A 209 6.73 -18.85 7.07
N ALA A 210 7.81 -18.76 7.85
CA ALA A 210 7.73 -18.32 9.23
C ALA A 210 7.02 -16.94 9.32
N PRO A 211 6.16 -16.70 10.33
CA PRO A 211 5.45 -15.44 10.44
C PRO A 211 6.44 -14.29 10.65
N ARG A 212 6.32 -13.25 9.82
CA ARG A 212 7.11 -12.02 9.96
C ARG A 212 6.47 -11.03 10.93
N ASN A 213 5.16 -11.16 11.16
CA ASN A 213 4.46 -10.39 12.18
C ASN A 213 4.92 -10.85 13.57
N TYR A 214 5.46 -9.93 14.36
CA TYR A 214 6.08 -10.26 15.64
C TYR A 214 5.11 -10.86 16.67
N ILE A 215 3.84 -10.43 16.67
CA ILE A 215 2.83 -10.93 17.61
C ILE A 215 2.43 -12.37 17.25
N VAL A 216 2.19 -12.63 15.94
CA VAL A 216 1.90 -13.99 15.45
C VAL A 216 3.08 -14.92 15.74
N ALA A 217 4.31 -14.48 15.45
CA ALA A 217 5.51 -15.25 15.75
C ALA A 217 5.66 -15.54 17.25
N ALA A 218 5.42 -14.57 18.12
CA ALA A 218 5.47 -14.77 19.57
C ALA A 218 4.45 -15.81 20.05
N ARG A 219 3.23 -15.79 19.49
CA ARG A 219 2.18 -16.77 19.79
C ARG A 219 2.56 -18.18 19.32
N GLU A 220 3.14 -18.32 18.13
CA GLU A 220 3.59 -19.61 17.62
C GLU A 220 4.68 -20.23 18.49
N HIS A 221 5.69 -19.45 18.89
CA HIS A 221 6.74 -19.92 19.81
C HIS A 221 6.17 -20.32 21.18
N ILE A 222 5.19 -19.60 21.74
CA ILE A 222 4.49 -20.02 22.97
C ILE A 222 3.81 -21.39 22.80
N ASN A 223 3.20 -21.64 21.65
CA ASN A 223 2.51 -22.89 21.35
C ASN A 223 3.51 -24.06 21.21
N GLN A 224 4.73 -23.79 20.73
CA GLN A 224 5.82 -24.75 20.60
C GLN A 224 6.65 -24.91 21.89
N ASN A 225 6.28 -24.21 22.97
CA ASN A 225 7.01 -24.19 24.24
C ASN A 225 8.43 -23.57 24.15
N GLU A 226 8.66 -22.72 23.14
CA GLU A 226 9.89 -21.97 22.89
C GLU A 226 9.83 -20.61 23.60
N ILE A 227 9.89 -20.62 24.93
CA ILE A 227 9.57 -19.43 25.76
C ILE A 227 10.52 -18.25 25.52
N ARG A 228 11.81 -18.53 25.27
CA ARG A 228 12.80 -17.49 24.99
C ARG A 228 12.56 -16.82 23.64
N ASP A 229 12.25 -17.59 22.61
CA ASP A 229 11.96 -17.05 21.28
C ASP A 229 10.64 -16.27 21.26
N ALA A 230 9.63 -16.78 21.97
CA ALA A 230 8.39 -16.04 22.23
C ALA A 230 8.65 -14.67 22.87
N LEU A 231 9.53 -14.61 23.87
CA LEU A 231 9.87 -13.36 24.55
C LEU A 231 10.70 -12.42 23.66
N THR A 232 11.59 -12.96 22.83
CA THR A 232 12.34 -12.19 21.82
C THR A 232 11.39 -11.54 20.81
N LYS A 233 10.42 -12.29 20.27
CA LYS A 233 9.40 -11.74 19.38
C LYS A 233 8.46 -10.77 20.11
N SER A 234 8.12 -11.04 21.37
CA SER A 234 7.32 -10.12 22.21
C SER A 234 8.01 -8.78 22.42
N ARG A 235 9.34 -8.74 22.57
CA ARG A 235 10.11 -7.49 22.60
C ARG A 235 9.94 -6.69 21.32
N GLN A 236 10.15 -7.35 20.17
CA GLN A 236 10.01 -6.70 18.85
C GLN A 236 8.58 -6.20 18.62
N ALA A 237 7.59 -6.99 19.01
CA ALA A 237 6.18 -6.61 18.97
C ALA A 237 5.87 -5.41 19.87
N LEU A 238 6.36 -5.40 21.12
CA LEU A 238 6.17 -4.30 22.05
C LEU A 238 6.81 -3.01 21.50
N GLU A 239 8.01 -3.10 20.94
CA GLU A 239 8.69 -1.97 20.32
C GLU A 239 7.90 -1.43 19.11
N ALA A 240 7.47 -2.31 18.20
CA ALA A 240 6.70 -1.94 17.02
C ALA A 240 5.33 -1.33 17.38
N ILE A 241 4.61 -1.91 18.34
CA ILE A 241 3.28 -1.43 18.71
C ILE A 241 3.35 -0.11 19.49
N THR A 242 4.33 0.05 20.39
CA THR A 242 4.46 1.26 21.20
C THR A 242 4.90 2.45 20.36
N LYS A 243 5.98 2.30 19.57
CA LYS A 243 6.48 3.37 18.69
C LYS A 243 5.54 3.66 17.51
N GLY A 244 4.91 2.63 16.97
CA GLY A 244 4.03 2.73 15.81
C GLY A 244 2.60 3.10 16.19
N LYS A 245 1.83 2.13 16.67
CA LYS A 245 0.36 2.25 16.80
C LYS A 245 -0.05 3.07 18.03
N VAL A 246 0.51 2.77 19.20
CA VAL A 246 0.12 3.39 20.48
C VAL A 246 0.52 4.87 20.51
N TRP A 247 1.75 5.21 20.13
CA TRP A 247 2.18 6.61 20.15
C TRP A 247 1.37 7.44 19.16
N LYS A 248 1.15 6.98 17.93
CA LYS A 248 0.25 7.66 16.98
C LYS A 248 -1.15 7.87 17.55
N TYR A 249 -1.72 6.86 18.21
CA TYR A 249 -3.00 6.96 18.88
C TYR A 249 -3.01 8.05 19.96
N VAL A 250 -1.96 8.11 20.79
CA VAL A 250 -1.81 9.15 21.81
C VAL A 250 -1.66 10.54 21.19
N SER A 251 -0.82 10.68 20.16
CA SER A 251 -0.60 11.95 19.47
C SER A 251 -1.86 12.47 18.75
N LYS A 252 -2.71 11.57 18.25
CA LYS A 252 -3.93 11.94 17.52
C LYS A 252 -5.07 12.36 18.44
N HIS A 253 -5.18 11.77 19.62
CA HIS A 253 -6.32 11.95 20.53
C HIS A 253 -5.99 12.64 21.85
N GLY A 254 -4.72 12.97 22.08
CA GLY A 254 -4.24 13.66 23.28
C GLY A 254 -2.91 14.35 23.03
N ASP A 255 -2.03 14.34 24.05
CA ASP A 255 -0.70 14.95 23.97
C ASP A 255 0.36 13.89 23.69
N GLY A 256 0.92 13.94 22.47
CA GLY A 256 1.97 13.05 21.99
C GLY A 256 3.38 13.36 22.51
N ASN A 257 3.57 14.45 23.27
CA ASN A 257 4.89 14.83 23.76
C ASN A 257 5.30 13.97 24.96
N LEU A 258 6.33 13.14 24.78
CA LEU A 258 6.85 12.25 25.82
C LEU A 258 8.19 12.75 26.38
N SER A 259 8.40 12.60 27.68
CA SER A 259 9.68 12.93 28.34
C SER A 259 10.42 11.64 28.69
N LEU A 260 11.23 11.13 27.76
CA LEU A 260 12.00 9.90 27.96
C LEU A 260 13.33 10.19 28.65
N LYS A 261 13.55 9.61 29.84
CA LYS A 261 14.82 9.68 30.56
C LYS A 261 15.74 8.54 30.10
N LEU A 262 16.91 8.89 29.57
CA LEU A 262 17.96 7.95 29.19
C LEU A 262 19.06 7.93 30.25
N ARG A 263 19.59 6.75 30.58
CA ARG A 263 20.67 6.60 31.56
C ARG A 263 22.05 6.98 31.01
N SER A 264 22.24 6.87 29.70
CA SER A 264 23.45 7.31 29.00
C SER A 264 23.13 7.69 27.55
N ALA A 265 24.06 8.41 26.89
CA ALA A 265 23.93 8.77 25.48
C ALA A 265 23.90 7.56 24.52
N THR A 266 24.38 6.40 24.99
CA THR A 266 24.42 5.13 24.22
C THR A 266 23.33 4.15 24.63
N SER A 267 22.50 4.49 25.63
CA SER A 267 21.43 3.61 26.10
C SER A 267 20.32 3.53 25.06
N SER A 268 19.88 2.31 24.73
CA SER A 268 18.61 2.13 24.01
C SER A 268 17.44 2.66 24.84
N ILE A 269 16.35 3.03 24.17
CA ILE A 269 15.11 3.39 24.87
C ILE A 269 14.66 2.20 25.71
N GLU A 270 14.56 2.38 27.03
CA GLU A 270 13.98 1.39 27.91
C GLU A 270 12.49 1.22 27.55
N LEU A 271 12.12 0.06 27.00
CA LEU A 271 10.74 -0.21 26.57
C LEU A 271 9.74 0.00 27.71
N ARG A 272 10.14 -0.27 28.96
CA ARG A 272 9.34 0.07 30.14
C ARG A 272 9.00 1.55 30.21
N ASN A 273 10.01 2.40 30.15
CA ASN A 273 9.86 3.84 30.31
C ASN A 273 8.95 4.41 29.21
N LEU A 274 9.14 3.96 27.95
CA LEU A 274 8.26 4.33 26.85
C LEU A 274 6.80 3.90 27.11
N THR A 275 6.61 2.66 27.54
CA THR A 275 5.27 2.11 27.83
C THR A 275 4.60 2.84 29.01
N GLU A 276 5.34 3.17 30.06
CA GLU A 276 4.86 3.94 31.23
C GLU A 276 4.45 5.36 30.85
N GLN A 277 5.25 6.05 30.04
CA GLN A 277 4.94 7.39 29.55
C GLN A 277 3.66 7.37 28.70
N LEU A 278 3.54 6.42 27.78
CA LEU A 278 2.34 6.26 26.95
C LEU A 278 1.11 5.95 27.80
N LYS A 279 1.20 5.02 28.77
CA LYS A 279 0.11 4.74 29.72
C LYS A 279 -0.33 6.00 30.45
N THR A 280 0.62 6.76 31.01
CA THR A 280 0.32 7.96 31.81
C THR A 280 -0.40 9.02 30.98
N ARG A 281 -0.06 9.16 29.69
CA ARG A 281 -0.78 10.09 28.79
C ARG A 281 -2.23 9.66 28.54
N ILE A 282 -2.47 8.36 28.38
CA ILE A 282 -3.81 7.80 28.18
C ILE A 282 -4.65 7.89 29.46
N GLU A 283 -4.02 7.75 30.63
CA GLU A 283 -4.68 7.79 31.94
C GLU A 283 -5.37 9.13 32.23
N LYS A 284 -4.80 10.23 31.72
CA LYS A 284 -5.31 11.57 31.98
C LYS A 284 -6.81 11.71 31.65
N LYS A 285 -7.52 12.51 32.44
CA LYS A 285 -8.97 12.69 32.34
C LYS A 285 -9.43 13.38 31.05
N ASP A 286 -8.55 14.19 30.46
CA ASP A 286 -8.76 14.90 29.18
C ASP A 286 -8.62 13.97 27.96
N PHE A 287 -8.00 12.80 28.11
CA PHE A 287 -7.94 11.79 27.06
C PHE A 287 -9.31 11.08 26.95
N VAL A 288 -10.12 11.50 25.98
CA VAL A 288 -11.48 10.97 25.75
C VAL A 288 -11.55 10.29 24.38
N HIS A 289 -11.66 8.97 24.37
CA HIS A 289 -11.82 8.18 23.16
C HIS A 289 -12.52 6.85 23.47
N ALA A 290 -13.31 6.32 22.53
CA ALA A 290 -14.12 5.11 22.75
C ALA A 290 -13.25 3.87 23.06
N GLN A 291 -12.09 3.74 22.42
CA GLN A 291 -11.14 2.65 22.62
C GLN A 291 -10.17 2.87 23.80
N LYS A 292 -10.30 3.95 24.58
CA LYS A 292 -9.37 4.28 25.68
C LYS A 292 -9.14 3.09 26.61
N GLU A 293 -10.22 2.50 27.14
CA GLU A 293 -10.13 1.38 28.07
C GLU A 293 -9.50 0.12 27.45
N SER A 294 -9.80 -0.13 26.17
CA SER A 294 -9.27 -1.27 25.41
C SER A 294 -7.77 -1.17 25.16
N VAL A 295 -7.21 0.05 25.10
CA VAL A 295 -5.76 0.28 24.98
C VAL A 295 -5.10 0.40 26.37
N PHE A 296 -5.77 1.05 27.31
CA PHE A 296 -5.23 1.30 28.66
C PHE A 296 -5.05 0.00 29.46
N LYS A 297 -6.07 -0.88 29.50
CA LYS A 297 -6.03 -2.11 30.32
C LYS A 297 -4.87 -3.04 29.95
N PRO A 298 -4.60 -3.34 28.66
CA PRO A 298 -3.44 -4.16 28.32
C PRO A 298 -2.09 -3.49 28.66
N LEU A 299 -1.97 -2.17 28.51
CA LEU A 299 -0.76 -1.44 28.92
C LEU A 299 -0.55 -1.52 30.45
N GLU A 300 -1.62 -1.37 31.22
CA GLU A 300 -1.60 -1.52 32.66
C GLU A 300 -1.23 -2.94 33.08
N ALA A 301 -1.80 -3.96 32.44
CA ALA A 301 -1.47 -5.35 32.71
C ALA A 301 -0.01 -5.68 32.38
N LEU A 302 0.53 -5.17 31.26
CA LEU A 302 1.94 -5.31 30.91
C LEU A 302 2.84 -4.66 31.98
N LEU A 303 2.53 -3.44 32.40
CA LEU A 303 3.32 -2.71 33.39
C LEU A 303 3.14 -3.23 34.82
N GLY A 304 2.05 -3.94 35.10
CA GLY A 304 1.81 -4.65 36.35
C GLY A 304 2.77 -5.82 36.58
N ILE A 305 3.43 -6.31 35.51
CA ILE A 305 4.54 -7.27 35.63
C ILE A 305 5.72 -6.54 36.26
N SER A 306 6.28 -7.12 37.33
CA SER A 306 7.41 -6.53 38.06
C SER A 306 8.56 -6.19 37.12
N GLY A 307 8.98 -4.93 37.11
CA GLY A 307 10.10 -4.47 36.26
C GLY A 307 11.44 -5.11 36.62
N GLU A 308 11.53 -5.67 37.82
CA GLU A 308 12.69 -6.41 38.30
C GLU A 308 12.66 -7.90 37.90
N CYS A 309 11.55 -8.38 37.33
CA CYS A 309 11.48 -9.74 36.83
C CYS A 309 12.39 -9.92 35.60
N ARG A 310 12.80 -11.17 35.36
CA ARG A 310 13.78 -11.49 34.32
C ARG A 310 13.22 -11.26 32.93
N GLU A 311 11.93 -11.55 32.75
CA GLU A 311 11.20 -11.40 31.49
C GLU A 311 11.17 -9.92 31.08
N TRP A 312 10.86 -9.02 32.00
CA TRP A 312 10.82 -7.59 31.71
C TRP A 312 12.21 -7.01 31.49
N ARG A 313 13.21 -7.45 32.27
CA ARG A 313 14.61 -7.09 32.03
C ARG A 313 15.08 -7.52 30.64
N TYR A 314 14.63 -8.68 30.16
CA TYR A 314 14.91 -9.16 28.81
C TYR A 314 14.26 -8.28 27.73
N LEU A 315 13.01 -7.85 27.92
CA LEU A 315 12.35 -6.89 27.02
C LEU A 315 13.18 -5.59 26.91
N ASN A 316 13.73 -5.08 28.00
CA ASN A 316 14.54 -3.86 27.99
C ASN A 316 15.95 -4.08 27.39
N LYS A 317 16.66 -5.15 27.77
CA LYS A 317 18.08 -5.36 27.44
C LYS A 317 18.34 -6.03 26.08
N GLY A 318 17.39 -6.78 25.53
CA GLY A 318 17.57 -7.50 24.26
C GLY A 318 18.26 -8.88 24.41
N VAL A 319 18.74 -9.41 23.27
CA VAL A 319 19.06 -10.83 23.04
C VAL A 319 20.53 -11.19 23.36
N HIS A 320 21.18 -10.51 24.29
CA HIS A 320 22.56 -10.89 24.65
C HIS A 320 22.56 -12.31 25.25
N GLU A 321 23.51 -13.16 24.85
CA GLU A 321 23.73 -14.44 25.52
C GLU A 321 24.39 -14.18 26.88
N GLU A 322 23.86 -14.80 27.94
CA GLU A 322 24.50 -14.83 29.26
C GLU A 322 24.63 -16.30 29.67
N GLN A 323 25.70 -16.63 30.40
CA GLN A 323 25.96 -17.97 30.92
C GLN A 323 25.03 -18.30 32.10
N ASP A 324 24.70 -19.58 32.27
CA ASP A 324 23.94 -20.16 33.41
C ASP A 324 22.54 -19.55 33.67
N ARG A 325 21.70 -19.54 32.63
CA ARG A 325 20.35 -18.97 32.71
C ARG A 325 19.31 -19.94 33.24
N VAL A 326 18.55 -19.48 34.24
CA VAL A 326 17.28 -20.08 34.65
C VAL A 326 16.22 -19.82 33.58
N GLU A 327 15.32 -20.79 33.37
CA GLU A 327 14.20 -20.67 32.43
C GLU A 327 13.27 -19.51 32.77
N PHE A 328 12.64 -18.94 31.74
CA PHE A 328 11.62 -17.90 31.87
C PHE A 328 10.27 -18.50 32.25
N ASP A 329 9.47 -17.76 33.01
CA ASP A 329 8.14 -18.22 33.39
C ASP A 329 7.16 -18.17 32.21
N ARG A 330 6.72 -19.34 31.74
CA ARG A 330 5.75 -19.47 30.63
C ARG A 330 4.46 -18.69 30.90
N SER A 331 3.98 -18.63 32.14
CA SER A 331 2.74 -17.93 32.48
C SER A 331 2.89 -16.42 32.29
N VAL A 332 4.04 -15.86 32.68
CA VAL A 332 4.38 -14.45 32.51
C VAL A 332 4.51 -14.11 31.03
N VAL A 333 5.28 -14.90 30.25
CA VAL A 333 5.44 -14.64 28.81
C VAL A 333 4.12 -14.80 28.06
N SER A 334 3.27 -15.77 28.44
CA SER A 334 1.94 -15.93 27.86
C SER A 334 1.03 -14.73 28.13
N SER A 335 1.12 -14.13 29.33
CA SER A 335 0.43 -12.89 29.67
C SER A 335 0.92 -11.70 28.83
N ILE A 336 2.24 -11.61 28.59
CA ILE A 336 2.81 -10.56 27.72
C ILE A 336 2.24 -10.67 26.29
N VAL A 337 2.29 -11.86 25.69
CA VAL A 337 1.78 -12.09 24.33
C VAL A 337 0.28 -11.77 24.25
N LEU A 338 -0.51 -12.21 25.23
CA LEU A 338 -1.95 -11.92 25.28
C LEU A 338 -2.24 -10.40 25.31
N ASN A 339 -1.50 -9.65 26.12
CA ASN A 339 -1.69 -8.20 26.18
C ASN A 339 -1.25 -7.49 24.90
N LEU A 340 -0.22 -7.99 24.21
CA LEU A 340 0.17 -7.47 22.89
C LEU A 340 -0.89 -7.73 21.82
N GLU A 341 -1.52 -8.92 21.82
CA GLU A 341 -2.66 -9.23 20.95
C GLU A 341 -3.85 -8.32 21.23
N ASN A 342 -4.17 -8.08 22.51
CA ASN A 342 -5.24 -7.18 22.90
C ASN A 342 -4.98 -5.73 22.44
N LEU A 343 -3.73 -5.26 22.53
CA LEU A 343 -3.34 -3.95 22.01
C LEU A 343 -3.49 -3.85 20.50
N ASP A 344 -3.06 -4.88 19.77
CA ASP A 344 -3.21 -4.91 18.31
C ASP A 344 -4.67 -4.90 17.89
N GLN A 345 -5.52 -5.63 18.62
CA GLN A 345 -6.96 -5.66 18.38
C GLN A 345 -7.64 -4.31 18.68
N ALA A 346 -7.16 -3.56 19.67
CA ALA A 346 -7.71 -2.27 20.04
C ALA A 346 -7.32 -1.15 19.06
N LEU A 347 -6.20 -1.30 18.34
CA LEU A 347 -5.58 -0.28 17.47
C LEU A 347 -5.62 -0.67 15.98
N LYS A 348 -6.69 -1.34 15.55
CA LYS A 348 -6.89 -1.80 14.17
C LYS A 348 -7.04 -0.67 13.15
#